data_AF-A0A7J3WAH0-F1
#
_entry.id   AF-A0A7J3WAH0-F1
#
_cell.length_a   1.000
_cell.length_b   1.000
_cell.length_c   1.000
_cell.angle_alpha   90.00
_cell.angle_beta   90.00
_cell.angle_gamma   90.00
#
_symmetry.space_group_name_H-M   'P 1'
#
loop_
_entity.id
_entity.type
_entity.pdbx_description
1 polymer ?
#
loop_
_entity_poly.entity_id
_entity_poly.type
_entity_poly.pdbx_seq_one_letter_code
_entity_poly.pdbx_strand_id
1 'polypeptide(L)'
;MSVKSLIKAFHSIIMEAIVFTSGVRLAEVDGSAAVSLAGECVKLVSDAIAQLVNTTEKDEYVEEALRELENSKELFKSVITGERSTQTIKRCISYGLEDRNIFILDLAHSHVHKAIDLLKKSKNCNMYRGVLELLTTARRESAPTTLYRLAYEMHKRGGFEK
;
A
#
# COMPACT_ATOMS: atom_id res chain seq x y z
N MET A 1 -0.21 16.67 14.53
CA MET A 1 -0.18 15.22 14.24
C MET A 1 0.07 14.42 15.51
N SER A 2 -0.76 13.42 15.85
CA SER A 2 -0.38 12.46 16.90
C SER A 2 0.58 11.43 16.31
N VAL A 3 1.79 11.34 16.86
CA VAL A 3 2.81 10.35 16.46
C VAL A 3 2.20 8.94 16.42
N LYS A 4 1.26 8.63 17.32
CA LYS A 4 0.58 7.32 17.38
C LYS A 4 -0.26 7.00 16.14
N SER A 5 -0.95 7.97 15.55
CA SER A 5 -1.75 7.73 14.33
C SER A 5 -0.83 7.46 13.14
N LEU A 6 0.28 8.20 13.06
CA LEU A 6 1.26 8.02 12.00
C LEU A 6 1.99 6.66 12.12
N ILE A 7 2.33 6.22 13.34
CA ILE A 7 2.82 4.85 13.59
C ILE A 7 1.85 3.83 13.01
N LYS A 8 0.56 3.92 13.37
CA LYS A 8 -0.44 2.95 12.92
C LYS A 8 -0.63 2.98 11.40
N ALA A 9 -0.60 4.16 10.78
CA ALA A 9 -0.65 4.28 9.33
C ALA A 9 0.50 3.52 8.65
N PHE A 10 1.73 3.76 9.09
CA PHE A 10 2.90 3.09 8.53
C PHE A 10 2.91 1.60 8.82
N HIS A 11 2.44 1.17 9.99
CA HIS A 11 2.26 -0.24 10.30
C HIS A 11 1.40 -0.93 9.24
N SER A 12 0.23 -0.37 8.95
CA SER A 12 -0.71 -0.94 7.97
C SER A 12 -0.12 -0.95 6.56
N ILE A 13 0.59 0.10 6.15
CA ILE A 13 1.27 0.16 4.85
C ILE A 13 2.38 -0.91 4.74
N ILE A 14 3.19 -1.09 5.79
CA ILE A 14 4.24 -2.12 5.80
C ILE A 14 3.62 -3.52 5.74
N MET A 15 2.57 -3.75 6.53
CA MET A 15 1.87 -5.02 6.56
C MET A 15 1.23 -5.35 5.23
N GLU A 16 0.68 -4.35 4.52
CA GLU A 16 0.13 -4.54 3.17
C GLU A 16 1.21 -5.09 2.24
N ALA A 17 2.40 -4.48 2.22
CA ALA A 17 3.46 -4.92 1.33
C ALA A 17 4.00 -6.32 1.65
N ILE A 18 4.05 -6.68 2.95
CA ILE A 18 4.40 -8.04 3.39
C ILE A 18 3.35 -9.05 2.93
N VAL A 19 2.07 -8.76 3.17
CA VAL A 19 0.94 -9.63 2.81
C VAL A 19 0.89 -9.80 1.29
N PHE A 20 0.98 -8.70 0.54
CA PHE A 20 0.99 -8.70 -0.91
C PHE A 20 2.08 -9.61 -1.48
N THR A 21 3.35 -9.34 -1.11
CA THR A 21 4.48 -10.11 -1.65
C THR A 21 4.48 -11.58 -1.23
N SER A 22 3.89 -11.90 -0.08
CA SER A 22 3.77 -13.30 0.37
C SER A 22 2.66 -14.05 -0.36
N GLY A 23 1.58 -13.36 -0.76
CA GLY A 23 0.39 -13.98 -1.36
C GLY A 23 0.36 -13.97 -2.89
N VAL A 24 1.08 -13.05 -3.55
CA VAL A 24 0.93 -12.77 -4.99
C VAL A 24 1.18 -13.99 -5.88
N ARG A 25 2.14 -14.86 -5.54
CA ARG A 25 2.44 -16.08 -6.30
C ARG A 25 1.28 -17.09 -6.30
N LEU A 26 0.59 -17.21 -5.17
CA LEU A 26 -0.59 -18.09 -5.08
C LEU A 26 -1.78 -17.47 -5.81
N ALA A 27 -1.94 -16.15 -5.70
CA ALA A 27 -2.97 -15.39 -6.41
C ALA A 27 -2.82 -15.43 -7.94
N GLU A 28 -1.61 -15.65 -8.46
CA GLU A 28 -1.35 -15.80 -9.90
C GLU A 28 -1.98 -17.07 -10.49
N VAL A 29 -2.03 -18.15 -9.70
CA VAL A 29 -2.49 -19.47 -10.16
C VAL A 29 -3.86 -19.87 -9.62
N ASP A 30 -4.38 -19.16 -8.59
CA ASP A 30 -5.68 -19.43 -7.98
C ASP A 30 -6.48 -18.13 -7.77
N GLY A 31 -7.62 -18.03 -8.46
CA GLY A 31 -8.52 -16.88 -8.35
C GLY A 31 -9.10 -16.67 -6.94
N SER A 32 -9.30 -17.74 -6.16
CA SER A 32 -9.79 -17.64 -4.78
C SER A 32 -8.73 -17.07 -3.84
N ALA A 33 -7.46 -17.41 -4.08
CA ALA A 33 -6.32 -16.82 -3.38
C ALA A 33 -6.15 -15.34 -3.75
N ALA A 34 -6.42 -14.95 -5.00
CA ALA A 34 -6.41 -13.55 -5.42
C ALA A 34 -7.48 -12.71 -4.70
N VAL A 35 -8.70 -13.24 -4.56
CA VAL A 35 -9.79 -12.60 -3.80
C VAL A 35 -9.42 -12.48 -2.32
N SER A 36 -8.86 -13.54 -1.73
CA SER A 36 -8.44 -13.54 -0.32
C SER A 36 -7.32 -12.53 -0.06
N LEU A 37 -6.33 -12.47 -0.95
CA LEU A 37 -5.24 -11.49 -0.88
C LEU A 37 -5.77 -10.05 -0.97
N ALA A 38 -6.64 -9.78 -1.95
CA ALA A 38 -7.29 -8.49 -2.09
C ALA A 38 -8.06 -8.09 -0.83
N GLY A 39 -8.77 -9.03 -0.20
CA GLY A 39 -9.51 -8.81 1.04
C GLY A 39 -8.63 -8.33 2.19
N GLU A 40 -7.47 -8.96 2.39
CA GLU A 40 -6.52 -8.54 3.42
C GLU A 40 -5.86 -7.19 3.10
N CYS A 41 -5.46 -6.98 1.84
CA CYS A 41 -4.90 -5.69 1.41
C CYS A 41 -5.91 -4.53 1.55
N VAL A 42 -7.20 -4.73 1.24
CA VAL A 42 -8.25 -3.70 1.44
C VAL A 42 -8.32 -3.26 2.90
N LYS A 43 -8.30 -4.21 3.85
CA LYS A 43 -8.37 -3.89 5.28
C LYS A 43 -7.19 -3.01 5.69
N LEU A 44 -5.98 -3.42 5.31
CA LEU A 44 -4.75 -2.72 5.64
C LEU A 44 -4.68 -1.31 5.02
N VAL A 45 -5.04 -1.18 3.74
CA VAL A 45 -5.09 0.13 3.07
C VAL A 45 -6.16 1.03 3.70
N SER A 46 -7.33 0.47 4.03
CA SER A 46 -8.41 1.23 4.68
C SER A 46 -8.01 1.73 6.07
N ASP A 47 -7.30 0.90 6.83
CA ASP A 47 -6.73 1.29 8.13
C ASP A 47 -5.70 2.41 7.95
N ALA A 48 -4.79 2.29 6.98
CA ALA A 48 -3.80 3.33 6.68
C ALA A 48 -4.47 4.67 6.35
N ILE A 49 -5.50 4.65 5.48
CA ILE A 49 -6.28 5.84 5.13
C ILE A 49 -6.93 6.44 6.39
N ALA A 50 -7.62 5.63 7.19
CA ALA A 50 -8.28 6.13 8.40
C ALA A 50 -7.31 6.79 9.37
N GLN A 51 -6.10 6.24 9.53
CA GLN A 51 -5.08 6.84 10.38
C GLN A 51 -4.51 8.14 9.80
N LEU A 52 -4.27 8.20 8.48
CA LEU A 52 -3.76 9.39 7.80
C LEU A 52 -4.79 10.51 7.67
N VAL A 53 -6.08 10.20 7.48
CA VAL A 53 -7.16 11.19 7.39
C VAL A 53 -7.34 11.93 8.72
N ASN A 54 -7.15 11.25 9.84
CA ASN A 54 -7.24 11.81 11.19
C ASN A 54 -6.04 12.72 11.56
N THR A 55 -5.19 13.06 10.58
CA THR A 55 -4.06 13.97 10.77
C THR A 55 -4.49 15.43 10.60
N THR A 56 -4.14 16.27 11.57
CA THR A 56 -4.57 17.67 11.68
C THR A 56 -3.89 18.62 10.68
N GLU A 57 -2.71 18.26 10.18
CA GLU A 57 -1.98 19.01 9.15
C GLU A 57 -1.64 18.04 8.02
N LYS A 58 -2.25 18.24 6.85
CA LYS A 58 -1.95 17.52 5.62
C LYS A 58 -1.24 18.49 4.71
N ASP A 59 -0.01 18.17 4.33
CA ASP A 59 0.63 18.84 3.21
C ASP A 59 0.14 18.21 1.89
N GLU A 60 0.48 18.84 0.77
CA GLU A 60 0.11 18.38 -0.57
C GLU A 60 0.52 16.92 -0.82
N TYR A 61 1.64 16.47 -0.25
CA TYR A 61 2.14 15.11 -0.42
C TYR A 61 1.31 14.08 0.35
N VAL A 62 0.86 14.42 1.56
CA VAL A 62 -0.07 13.57 2.33
C VAL A 62 -1.42 13.47 1.63
N GLU A 63 -1.92 14.57 1.07
CA GLU A 63 -3.18 14.56 0.32
C GLU A 63 -3.10 13.70 -0.94
N GLU A 64 -2.01 13.82 -1.70
CA GLU A 64 -1.79 12.99 -2.88
C GLU A 64 -1.59 11.51 -2.48
N ALA A 65 -0.87 11.24 -1.38
CA ALA A 65 -0.72 9.87 -0.88
C ALA A 65 -2.07 9.25 -0.50
N LEU A 66 -2.98 10.03 0.10
CA LEU A 66 -4.35 9.59 0.40
C LEU A 66 -5.13 9.26 -0.88
N ARG A 67 -4.98 10.06 -1.95
CA ARG A 67 -5.60 9.76 -3.26
C ARG A 67 -5.08 8.45 -3.84
N GLU A 68 -3.76 8.24 -3.79
CA GLU A 68 -3.14 7.00 -4.25
C GLU A 68 -3.59 5.77 -3.44
N LEU A 69 -3.74 5.90 -2.12
CA LEU A 69 -4.27 4.83 -1.27
C LEU A 69 -5.75 4.53 -1.57
N GLU A 70 -6.58 5.55 -1.82
CA GLU A 70 -7.97 5.32 -2.23
C GLU A 70 -8.06 4.61 -3.60
N ASN A 71 -7.23 5.00 -4.58
CA ASN A 71 -7.14 4.30 -5.86
C ASN A 71 -6.75 2.82 -5.66
N SER A 72 -5.76 2.55 -4.81
CA SER A 72 -5.34 1.20 -4.45
C SER A 72 -6.49 0.38 -3.85
N LYS A 73 -7.20 0.96 -2.87
CA LYS A 73 -8.36 0.33 -2.21
C LYS A 73 -9.49 0.01 -3.19
N GLU A 74 -9.81 0.93 -4.12
CA GLU A 74 -10.82 0.67 -5.16
C GLU A 74 -10.42 -0.49 -6.07
N LEU A 75 -9.15 -0.54 -6.48
CA LEU A 75 -8.64 -1.62 -7.32
C LEU A 75 -8.70 -2.97 -6.60
N PHE A 76 -8.27 -3.05 -5.33
CA PHE A 76 -8.41 -4.29 -4.56
C PHE A 76 -9.89 -4.69 -4.38
N LYS A 77 -10.78 -3.75 -4.08
CA LYS A 77 -12.22 -4.04 -3.97
C LYS A 77 -12.80 -4.63 -5.26
N SER A 78 -12.35 -4.16 -6.42
CA SER A 78 -12.79 -4.70 -7.70
C SER A 78 -12.42 -6.17 -7.90
N VAL A 79 -11.30 -6.63 -7.33
CA VAL A 79 -10.90 -8.05 -7.35
C VAL A 79 -11.85 -8.87 -6.50
N ILE A 80 -12.30 -8.32 -5.37
CA ILE A 80 -13.22 -9.00 -4.44
C ILE A 80 -14.62 -9.12 -5.04
N THR A 81 -15.15 -8.02 -5.59
CA THR A 81 -16.53 -7.98 -6.10
C THR A 81 -16.67 -8.50 -7.53
N GLY A 82 -15.55 -8.57 -8.27
CA GLY A 82 -15.56 -8.80 -9.72
C GLY A 82 -16.05 -7.60 -10.53
N GLU A 83 -16.41 -6.48 -9.89
CA GLU A 83 -16.95 -5.31 -10.57
C GLU A 83 -15.82 -4.45 -11.15
N ARG A 84 -15.65 -4.48 -12.47
CA ARG A 84 -14.61 -3.73 -13.21
C ARG A 84 -15.06 -2.39 -13.79
N SER A 85 -16.25 -1.94 -13.39
CA SER A 85 -16.95 -0.83 -14.07
C SER A 85 -16.58 0.56 -13.57
N THR A 86 -15.73 0.69 -12.54
CA THR A 86 -15.40 2.01 -11.97
C THR A 86 -14.52 2.83 -12.91
N GLN A 87 -14.67 4.16 -12.84
CA GLN A 87 -13.94 5.08 -13.71
C GLN A 87 -12.42 5.03 -13.45
N THR A 88 -12.01 4.69 -12.22
CA THR A 88 -10.61 4.44 -11.83
C THR A 88 -10.03 3.24 -12.58
N ILE A 89 -10.75 2.11 -12.61
CA ILE A 89 -10.32 0.89 -13.32
C ILE A 89 -10.20 1.16 -14.83
N LYS A 90 -11.20 1.81 -15.42
CA LYS A 90 -11.21 2.17 -16.84
C LYS A 90 -10.09 3.14 -17.24
N ARG A 91 -9.61 3.97 -16.31
CA ARG A 91 -8.49 4.89 -16.53
C ARG A 91 -7.13 4.22 -16.36
N CYS A 92 -7.04 3.19 -15.51
CA CYS A 92 -5.76 2.61 -15.11
C CYS A 92 -5.43 1.28 -15.81
N ILE A 93 -6.40 0.64 -16.46
CA ILE A 93 -6.22 -0.66 -17.12
C ILE A 93 -6.40 -0.52 -18.63
N SER A 94 -5.46 -1.08 -19.40
CA SER A 94 -5.59 -1.20 -20.85
C SER A 94 -6.60 -2.30 -21.21
N TYR A 95 -7.41 -2.04 -22.23
CA TYR A 95 -8.44 -2.95 -22.72
C TYR A 95 -7.91 -4.38 -22.90
N GLY A 96 -8.58 -5.37 -22.29
CA GLY A 96 -8.21 -6.80 -22.36
C GLY A 96 -7.34 -7.34 -21.20
N LEU A 97 -6.89 -6.48 -20.27
CA LEU A 97 -6.22 -6.91 -19.02
C LEU A 97 -7.17 -6.89 -17.81
N GLU A 98 -8.39 -6.43 -17.99
CA GLU A 98 -9.42 -6.21 -16.97
C GLU A 98 -9.90 -7.51 -16.29
N ASP A 99 -9.76 -8.64 -16.99
CA ASP A 99 -10.15 -9.97 -16.50
C ASP A 99 -9.03 -10.65 -15.69
N ARG A 100 -7.82 -10.08 -15.65
CA ARG A 100 -6.68 -10.67 -14.94
C ARG A 100 -6.57 -10.09 -13.54
N ASN A 101 -7.08 -10.83 -12.55
CA ASN A 101 -6.95 -10.50 -11.12
C ASN A 101 -5.51 -10.12 -10.74
N ILE A 102 -4.52 -10.87 -11.23
CA ILE A 102 -3.12 -10.62 -10.92
C ILE A 102 -2.64 -9.24 -11.38
N PHE A 103 -3.06 -8.80 -12.57
CA PHE A 103 -2.68 -7.48 -13.09
C PHE A 103 -3.28 -6.36 -12.23
N ILE A 104 -4.52 -6.55 -11.76
CA ILE A 104 -5.22 -5.57 -10.93
C ILE A 104 -4.62 -5.51 -9.53
N LEU A 105 -4.23 -6.66 -8.98
CA LEU A 105 -3.48 -6.76 -7.73
C LEU A 105 -2.15 -6.00 -7.83
N ASP A 106 -1.35 -6.25 -8.87
CA ASP A 106 -0.07 -5.56 -9.08
C ASP A 106 -0.25 -4.05 -9.25
N LEU A 107 -1.28 -3.64 -9.98
CA LEU A 107 -1.60 -2.23 -10.16
C LEU A 107 -2.04 -1.57 -8.84
N ALA A 108 -2.89 -2.23 -8.06
CA ALA A 108 -3.32 -1.76 -6.74
C ALA A 108 -2.12 -1.59 -5.80
N HIS A 109 -1.20 -2.56 -5.79
CA HIS A 109 0.02 -2.52 -4.99
C HIS A 109 0.99 -1.42 -5.47
N SER A 110 1.06 -1.18 -6.79
CA SER A 110 1.83 -0.06 -7.36
C SER A 110 1.35 1.30 -6.84
N HIS A 111 0.04 1.47 -6.66
CA HIS A 111 -0.53 2.66 -6.04
C HIS A 111 -0.15 2.81 -4.55
N VAL A 112 -0.07 1.73 -3.78
CA VAL A 112 0.48 1.78 -2.40
C VAL A 112 1.92 2.29 -2.41
N HIS A 113 2.73 1.83 -3.35
CA HIS A 113 4.11 2.31 -3.48
C HIS A 113 4.22 3.77 -3.92
N LYS A 114 3.31 4.27 -4.77
CA LYS A 114 3.25 5.70 -5.09
C LYS A 114 2.92 6.52 -3.84
N ALA A 115 1.99 6.05 -3.01
CA ALA A 115 1.69 6.68 -1.73
C ALA A 115 2.93 6.71 -0.80
N ILE A 116 3.69 5.62 -0.72
CA ILE A 116 4.96 5.57 0.04
C ILE A 116 5.95 6.63 -0.46
N ASP A 117 6.14 6.75 -1.78
CA ASP A 117 7.05 7.72 -2.38
C ASP A 117 6.62 9.17 -2.15
N LEU A 118 5.31 9.43 -2.06
CA LEU A 118 4.75 10.73 -1.70
C LEU A 118 4.93 11.03 -0.21
N LEU A 119 4.58 10.10 0.67
CA LEU A 119 4.77 10.26 2.12
C LEU A 119 6.24 10.54 2.47
N LYS A 120 7.20 9.97 1.75
CA LYS A 120 8.64 10.25 1.93
C LYS A 120 9.01 11.72 1.68
N LYS A 121 8.26 12.42 0.82
CA LYS A 121 8.47 13.85 0.51
C LYS A 121 7.81 14.78 1.53
N SER A 122 6.83 14.27 2.29
CA SER A 122 6.14 15.05 3.32
C SER A 122 7.06 15.38 4.49
N LYS A 123 7.08 16.65 4.89
CA LYS A 123 7.80 17.10 6.09
C LYS A 123 7.21 16.47 7.35
N ASN A 124 5.91 16.17 7.32
CA ASN A 124 5.18 15.54 8.44
C ASN A 124 5.59 14.08 8.65
N CYS A 125 6.25 13.45 7.67
CA CYS A 125 6.67 12.06 7.72
C CYS A 125 8.19 11.87 7.88
N ASN A 126 8.96 12.95 8.11
CA ASN A 126 10.42 12.89 8.17
C ASN A 126 10.96 11.85 9.17
N MET A 127 10.30 11.68 10.32
CA MET A 127 10.71 10.70 11.34
C MET A 127 10.58 9.24 10.88
N TYR A 128 9.92 8.96 9.74
CA TYR A 128 9.79 7.64 9.12
C TYR A 128 10.57 7.52 7.81
N ARG A 129 11.37 8.52 7.44
CA ARG A 129 12.07 8.56 6.15
C ARG A 129 12.88 7.29 5.91
N GLY A 130 13.64 6.80 6.90
CA GLY A 130 14.44 5.57 6.75
C GLY A 130 13.59 4.32 6.49
N VAL A 131 12.43 4.19 7.14
CA VAL A 131 11.49 3.09 6.89
C VAL A 131 10.90 3.20 5.48
N LEU A 132 10.54 4.41 5.05
CA LEU A 132 9.99 4.64 3.71
C LEU A 132 11.00 4.41 2.60
N GLU A 133 12.28 4.75 2.83
CA GLU A 133 13.37 4.45 1.91
C GLU A 133 13.57 2.95 1.74
N LEU A 134 13.49 2.17 2.84
CA LEU A 134 13.53 0.71 2.76
C LEU A 134 12.35 0.14 1.96
N LEU A 135 11.14 0.66 2.16
CA LEU A 135 9.97 0.23 1.39
C LEU A 135 10.08 0.59 -0.10
N THR A 136 10.59 1.78 -0.44
CA THR A 136 10.86 2.15 -1.84
C THR A 136 11.90 1.22 -2.46
N THR A 137 12.94 0.85 -1.69
CA THR A 137 14.03 -0.02 -2.16
C THR A 137 13.54 -1.45 -2.35
N ALA A 138 12.73 -1.97 -1.42
CA ALA A 138 12.14 -3.31 -1.50
C ALA A 138 11.42 -3.57 -2.83
N ARG A 139 10.70 -2.57 -3.36
CA ARG A 139 10.02 -2.64 -4.66
C ARG A 139 10.95 -2.92 -5.84
N ARG A 140 12.19 -2.41 -5.80
CA ARG A 140 13.14 -2.41 -6.92
C ARG A 140 14.10 -3.59 -6.89
N GLU A 141 14.16 -4.30 -5.77
CA GLU A 141 15.09 -5.40 -5.52
C GLU A 141 14.47 -6.75 -5.88
N SER A 142 15.33 -7.72 -6.21
CA SER A 142 14.92 -9.09 -6.57
C SER A 142 14.52 -9.95 -5.36
N ALA A 143 14.76 -9.47 -4.13
CA ALA A 143 14.37 -10.11 -2.86
C ALA A 143 13.56 -9.16 -1.93
N PRO A 144 12.37 -8.71 -2.37
CA PRO A 144 11.56 -7.69 -1.68
C PRO A 144 11.20 -8.07 -0.23
N THR A 145 10.95 -9.36 0.03
CA THR A 145 10.43 -9.88 1.31
C THR A 145 11.37 -9.62 2.50
N THR A 146 12.68 -9.68 2.28
CA THR A 146 13.69 -9.42 3.33
C THR A 146 13.68 -7.95 3.75
N LEU A 147 13.52 -7.04 2.78
CA LEU A 147 13.49 -5.60 3.03
C LEU A 147 12.18 -5.15 3.67
N TYR A 148 11.03 -5.73 3.27
CA TYR A 148 9.76 -5.49 3.97
C TYR A 148 9.79 -5.96 5.43
N ARG A 149 10.41 -7.12 5.69
CA ARG A 149 10.60 -7.63 7.06
C ARG A 149 11.51 -6.70 7.89
N LEU A 150 12.58 -6.18 7.28
CA LEU A 150 13.46 -5.22 7.94
C LEU A 150 12.73 -3.90 8.26
N ALA A 151 11.92 -3.39 7.32
CA ALA A 151 11.10 -2.21 7.54
C ALA A 151 10.11 -2.40 8.71
N TYR A 152 9.48 -3.57 8.80
CA TYR A 152 8.63 -3.94 9.93
C TYR A 152 9.38 -3.99 11.27
N GLU A 153 10.56 -4.60 11.29
CA GLU A 153 11.39 -4.67 12.50
C GLU A 153 11.85 -3.28 12.98
N MET A 154 12.26 -2.40 12.05
CA MET A 154 12.63 -1.02 12.38
C MET A 154 11.44 -0.23 12.94
N HIS A 155 10.27 -0.40 12.31
CA HIS A 155 9.02 0.19 12.79
C HIS A 155 8.65 -0.30 14.20
N LYS A 156 8.74 -1.61 14.45
CA LYS A 156 8.40 -2.25 15.74
C LYS A 156 9.35 -1.88 16.87
N ARG A 157 10.64 -1.74 16.58
CA ARG A 157 11.67 -1.40 17.58
C ARG A 157 11.68 0.07 17.99
N GLY A 158 10.79 0.89 17.43
CA GLY A 158 10.77 2.33 17.69
C GLY A 158 12.08 2.99 17.30
N GLY A 159 12.66 2.55 16.16
CA GLY A 159 13.88 3.09 15.56
C GLY A 159 13.69 4.53 15.08
N PHE A 160 13.37 5.41 16.02
CA PHE A 160 13.46 6.84 15.90
C PHE A 160 14.84 7.17 16.45
N GLU A 161 15.76 7.56 15.58
CA GLU A 161 16.97 8.23 16.04
C GLU A 161 16.54 9.36 17.00
N LYS A 162 17.10 9.33 18.21
CA LYS A 162 16.97 10.39 19.21
C LYS A 162 17.68 11.64 18.71
#